data_AF-A0A532BMB9-F1
#
_entry.id   AF-A0A532BMB9-F1
#
_cell.length_a   1.000
_cell.length_b   1.000
_cell.length_c   1.000
_cell.angle_alpha   90.00
_cell.angle_beta   90.00
_cell.angle_gamma   90.00
#
_symmetry.space_group_name_H-M   'P 1'
#
loop_
_entity.id
_entity.type
_entity.pdbx_description
1 polymer ?
#
loop_
_entity_poly.entity_id
_entity_poly.type
_entity_poly.pdbx_seq_one_letter_code
_entity_poly.pdbx_strand_id
1 'polypeptide(L)'
;IIFVLIATAGFLAISVLLVFAPLLARLAESHFEWIKPYMGTITLWRYVIASVVIIGGLFAVHFWLPAGKRRFVSIVPGIIFTLVGWLIGSTIFAAYLDHFSSYVTTYAGLASIMIAVVFLYIVSAIFILGGELNAAISRYLEARARVGG
;
A
#
# COMPACT_ATOMS: atom_id res chain seq x y z
N ILE A 1 -9.64 14.77 5.72
CA ILE A 1 -8.58 15.09 6.71
C ILE A 1 -8.27 13.90 7.62
N ILE A 2 -9.24 13.32 8.34
CA ILE A 2 -9.02 12.17 9.25
C ILE A 2 -8.35 10.97 8.54
N PHE A 3 -8.82 10.60 7.35
CA PHE A 3 -8.20 9.53 6.54
C PHE A 3 -6.71 9.80 6.25
N VAL A 4 -6.37 11.04 5.86
CA VAL A 4 -4.99 11.44 5.57
C VAL A 4 -4.14 11.33 6.84
N LEU A 5 -4.64 11.80 7.99
CA LEU A 5 -3.93 11.68 9.27
C LEU A 5 -3.65 10.22 9.67
N ILE A 6 -4.62 9.32 9.48
CA ILE A 6 -4.43 7.89 9.77
C ILE A 6 -3.42 7.26 8.80
N ALA A 7 -3.52 7.58 7.50
CA ALA A 7 -2.57 7.09 6.51
C ALA A 7 -1.14 7.59 6.81
N THR A 8 -0.97 8.87 7.11
CA THR A 8 0.32 9.47 7.47
C THR A 8 0.87 8.83 8.75
N ALA A 9 0.05 8.66 9.80
CA ALA A 9 0.47 8.00 11.03
C ALA A 9 0.88 6.54 10.80
N GLY A 10 0.15 5.81 9.95
CA GLY A 10 0.47 4.45 9.55
C GLY A 10 1.80 4.34 8.80
N PHE A 11 2.01 5.19 7.79
CA PHE A 11 3.29 5.25 7.06
C PHE A 11 4.46 5.62 7.97
N LEU A 12 4.25 6.55 8.90
CA LEU A 12 5.27 6.94 9.88
C LEU A 12 5.60 5.79 10.83
N ALA A 13 4.59 5.07 11.33
CA ALA A 13 4.80 3.87 12.15
C ALA A 13 5.57 2.78 11.39
N ILE A 14 5.23 2.52 10.12
CA ILE A 14 5.94 1.56 9.28
C ILE A 14 7.40 1.98 9.07
N SER A 15 7.65 3.27 8.78
CA SER A 15 9.00 3.80 8.58
C SER A 15 9.84 3.65 9.86
N VAL A 16 9.29 4.02 11.01
CA VAL A 16 9.96 3.88 12.32
C VAL A 16 10.25 2.41 12.61
N LEU A 17 9.27 1.53 12.43
CA LEU A 17 9.41 0.11 12.77
C LEU A 17 10.33 -0.63 11.80
N LEU A 18 10.23 -0.43 10.49
CA LEU A 18 10.99 -1.24 9.52
C LEU A 18 12.37 -0.66 9.21
N VAL A 19 12.56 0.65 9.34
CA VAL A 19 13.83 1.31 8.99
C VAL A 19 14.60 1.76 10.23
N PHE A 20 13.94 2.48 11.14
CA PHE A 20 14.63 3.13 12.25
C PHE A 20 14.91 2.17 13.43
N ALA A 21 13.94 1.34 13.80
CA ALA A 21 14.06 0.37 14.88
C ALA A 21 15.19 -0.67 14.69
N PRO A 22 15.47 -1.24 13.49
CA PRO A 22 16.65 -2.08 13.30
C PRO A 22 17.96 -1.34 13.56
N LEU A 23 18.03 -0.06 13.21
CA LEU A 23 19.23 0.76 13.41
C LEU A 23 19.49 0.96 14.91
N LEU A 24 18.45 1.33 15.66
CA LEU A 24 18.51 1.50 17.11
C LEU A 24 18.80 0.18 17.84
N ALA A 25 18.19 -0.93 17.39
CA ALA A 25 18.43 -2.26 17.93
C ALA A 25 19.91 -2.67 17.82
N ARG A 26 20.53 -2.44 16.66
CA ARG A 26 21.97 -2.72 16.44
C ARG A 26 22.87 -1.82 17.29
N LEU A 27 22.51 -0.55 17.43
CA LEU A 27 23.27 0.40 18.26
C LEU A 27 23.18 0.05 19.75
N ALA A 28 22.02 -0.42 20.19
CA ALA A 28 21.80 -0.87 21.56
C ALA A 28 22.54 -2.18 21.83
N GLU A 29 22.53 -3.13 20.89
CA GLU A 29 23.32 -4.37 20.97
C GLU A 29 24.82 -4.10 21.09
N SER A 30 25.34 -3.07 20.41
CA SER A 30 26.77 -2.73 20.48
C SER A 30 27.21 -2.10 21.80
N HIS A 31 26.28 -1.53 22.58
CA HIS A 31 26.57 -0.92 23.88
C HIS A 31 26.12 -1.79 25.07
N PHE A 32 25.19 -2.72 24.85
CA PHE A 32 24.51 -3.47 25.90
C PHE A 32 24.35 -4.94 25.52
N GLU A 33 25.24 -5.79 26.02
CA GLU A 33 25.26 -7.23 25.70
C GLU A 33 24.01 -8.00 26.16
N TRP A 34 23.29 -7.50 27.16
CA TRP A 34 22.07 -8.10 27.70
C TRP A 34 20.87 -8.04 26.74
N ILE A 35 20.97 -7.28 25.65
CA ILE A 35 19.92 -7.15 24.61
C ILE A 35 20.00 -8.28 23.57
N LYS A 36 21.17 -8.92 23.40
CA LYS A 36 21.40 -10.01 22.43
C LYS A 36 20.32 -11.11 22.46
N PRO A 37 19.89 -11.63 23.63
CA PRO A 37 18.88 -12.70 23.69
C PRO A 37 17.49 -12.26 23.19
N TYR A 38 17.17 -10.96 23.28
CA TYR A 38 15.86 -10.42 22.94
C TYR A 38 15.75 -9.97 21.47
N MET A 39 16.85 -9.98 20.71
CA MET A 39 16.88 -9.52 19.31
C MET A 39 15.96 -10.31 18.39
N GLY A 40 15.83 -11.62 18.61
CA GLY A 40 14.88 -12.47 17.87
C GLY A 40 13.43 -12.05 18.11
N THR A 41 13.05 -11.88 19.38
CA THR A 41 11.70 -11.44 19.79
C THR A 41 11.37 -10.04 19.26
N ILE A 42 12.31 -9.09 19.37
CA ILE A 42 12.14 -7.72 18.85
C ILE A 42 11.91 -7.75 17.33
N THR A 43 12.68 -8.56 16.61
CA THR A 43 12.53 -8.69 15.15
C THR A 43 11.18 -9.29 14.76
N LEU A 44 10.74 -10.34 15.44
CA LEU A 44 9.44 -10.98 15.21
C LEU A 44 8.29 -9.98 15.40
N TRP A 45 8.24 -9.31 16.55
CA TRP A 45 7.19 -8.33 16.86
C TRP A 45 7.17 -7.16 15.87
N ARG A 46 8.35 -6.72 15.43
CA ARG A 46 8.47 -5.64 14.43
C ARG A 46 7.80 -6.02 13.11
N TYR A 47 8.04 -7.23 12.61
CA TYR A 47 7.38 -7.71 11.39
C TYR A 47 5.88 -7.91 11.59
N VAL A 48 5.46 -8.51 12.71
CA VAL A 48 4.03 -8.70 13.01
C VAL A 48 3.28 -7.37 13.04
N ILE A 49 3.81 -6.37 13.76
CA ILE A 49 3.19 -5.05 13.87
C ILE A 49 3.17 -4.36 12.50
N ALA A 50 4.27 -4.39 11.75
CA ALA A 50 4.33 -3.79 10.42
C ALA A 50 3.30 -4.40 9.46
N SER A 51 3.17 -5.73 9.45
CA SER A 51 2.16 -6.43 8.65
C SER A 51 0.74 -6.04 9.04
N VAL A 52 0.44 -5.94 10.34
CA VAL A 52 -0.89 -5.51 10.83
C VAL A 52 -1.20 -4.09 10.37
N VAL A 53 -0.24 -3.16 10.47
CA VAL A 53 -0.43 -1.76 10.05
C VAL A 53 -0.66 -1.67 8.53
N ILE A 54 0.09 -2.41 7.72
CA ILE A 54 -0.08 -2.43 6.25
C ILE A 54 -1.45 -2.99 5.87
N ILE A 55 -1.84 -4.14 6.43
CA ILE A 55 -3.11 -4.79 6.14
C ILE A 55 -4.29 -3.92 6.60
N GLY A 56 -4.20 -3.36 7.81
CA GLY A 56 -5.20 -2.45 8.34
C GLY A 56 -5.36 -1.18 7.50
N GLY A 57 -4.25 -0.60 7.04
CA GLY A 57 -4.25 0.55 6.13
C GLY A 57 -4.95 0.25 4.80
N LEU A 58 -4.61 -0.88 4.17
CA LEU A 58 -5.27 -1.36 2.95
C LEU A 58 -6.78 -1.52 3.12
N PHE A 59 -7.20 -2.06 4.26
CA PHE A 59 -8.60 -2.25 4.59
C PHE A 59 -9.34 -0.93 4.78
N ALA A 60 -8.73 0.00 5.53
CA ALA A 60 -9.28 1.34 5.76
C ALA A 60 -9.44 2.11 4.44
N VAL A 61 -8.46 2.03 3.54
CA VAL A 61 -8.52 2.64 2.21
C VAL A 61 -9.73 2.12 1.43
N HIS A 62 -9.91 0.81 1.34
CA HIS A 62 -10.99 0.22 0.55
C HIS A 62 -12.38 0.34 1.19
N PHE A 63 -12.44 0.51 2.50
CA PHE A 63 -13.70 0.66 3.21
C PHE A 63 -14.18 2.12 3.32
N TRP A 64 -13.26 3.07 3.52
CA TRP A 64 -13.62 4.48 3.74
C TRP A 64 -13.61 5.37 2.49
N LEU A 65 -12.80 5.07 1.48
CA LEU A 65 -12.75 5.92 0.28
C LEU A 65 -13.99 5.82 -0.63
N PRO A 66 -14.68 4.66 -0.77
CA PRO A 66 -15.90 4.60 -1.57
C PRO A 66 -17.04 5.32 -0.84
N ALA A 67 -17.52 6.43 -1.39
CA ALA A 67 -18.73 7.09 -0.92
C ALA A 67 -19.96 6.18 -1.18
N GLY A 68 -20.41 5.44 -0.17
CA GLY A 68 -21.68 4.70 -0.20
C GLY A 68 -21.73 3.50 0.75
N LYS A 69 -22.91 3.22 1.31
CA LYS A 69 -23.18 2.02 2.11
C LYS A 69 -23.13 0.78 1.21
N ARG A 70 -21.99 0.10 1.12
CA ARG A 70 -21.83 -1.15 0.36
C ARG A 70 -21.60 -2.33 1.30
N ARG A 71 -22.25 -3.47 1.02
CA ARG A 71 -22.03 -4.72 1.77
C ARG A 71 -20.58 -5.15 1.54
N PHE A 72 -19.87 -5.55 2.61
CA PHE A 72 -18.46 -5.99 2.57
C PHE A 72 -18.09 -6.91 1.41
N VAL A 73 -19.01 -7.81 1.04
CA VAL A 73 -18.80 -8.81 -0.03
C VAL A 73 -18.73 -8.18 -1.44
N SER A 74 -19.39 -7.04 -1.68
CA SER A 74 -19.40 -6.40 -3.01
C SER A 74 -18.16 -5.56 -3.31
N ILE A 75 -17.25 -5.42 -2.34
CA ILE A 75 -16.01 -4.63 -2.47
C ILE A 75 -14.80 -5.54 -2.79
N VAL A 76 -14.89 -6.83 -2.44
CA VAL A 76 -13.83 -7.83 -2.61
C VAL A 76 -13.34 -7.94 -4.06
N PRO A 77 -14.19 -7.96 -5.10
CA PRO A 77 -13.71 -8.09 -6.48
C PRO A 77 -12.77 -6.94 -6.90
N GLY A 78 -13.12 -5.71 -6.54
CA GLY A 78 -12.30 -4.54 -6.80
C GLY A 78 -11.01 -4.53 -5.97
N ILE A 79 -11.04 -5.00 -4.71
CA ILE A 79 -9.81 -5.14 -3.89
C ILE A 79 -8.83 -6.09 -4.58
N ILE A 80 -9.29 -7.27 -5.03
CA ILE A 80 -8.46 -8.25 -5.71
C ILE A 80 -7.90 -7.65 -7.01
N PHE A 81 -8.75 -6.99 -7.80
CA PHE A 81 -8.33 -6.31 -9.02
C PHE A 81 -7.23 -5.26 -8.74
N THR A 82 -7.44 -4.41 -7.74
CA THR A 82 -6.48 -3.37 -7.37
C THR A 82 -5.17 -3.97 -6.88
N LEU A 83 -5.19 -5.02 -6.07
CA LEU A 83 -3.97 -5.70 -5.59
C LEU A 83 -3.18 -6.33 -6.75
N VAL A 84 -3.85 -7.06 -7.64
CA VAL A 84 -3.22 -7.69 -8.80
C VAL A 84 -2.68 -6.65 -9.76
N GLY A 85 -3.50 -5.64 -10.09
CA GLY A 85 -3.10 -4.53 -10.96
C GLY A 85 -1.92 -3.76 -10.39
N TRP A 86 -1.90 -3.52 -9.08
CA TRP A 86 -0.80 -2.82 -8.41
C TRP A 86 0.48 -3.65 -8.43
N LEU A 87 0.41 -4.96 -8.17
CA LEU A 87 1.57 -5.84 -8.23
C LEU A 87 2.17 -5.87 -9.65
N ILE A 88 1.33 -6.07 -10.66
CA ILE A 88 1.74 -6.10 -12.07
C ILE A 88 2.30 -4.73 -12.47
N GLY A 89 1.56 -3.65 -12.20
CA GLY A 89 1.96 -2.29 -12.55
C GLY A 89 3.27 -1.88 -11.91
N SER A 90 3.48 -2.21 -10.63
CA SER A 90 4.76 -1.95 -9.94
C SER A 90 5.91 -2.76 -10.52
N THR A 91 5.66 -4.01 -10.91
CA THR A 91 6.69 -4.88 -11.50
C THR A 91 7.10 -4.38 -12.88
N ILE A 92 6.13 -4.04 -13.72
CA ILE A 92 6.38 -3.45 -15.04
C ILE A 92 7.11 -2.12 -14.91
N PHE A 93 6.68 -1.27 -13.97
CA PHE A 93 7.31 0.02 -13.74
C PHE A 93 8.76 -0.13 -13.23
N ALA A 94 9.02 -1.06 -12.32
CA ALA A 94 10.38 -1.37 -11.86
C ALA A 94 11.27 -1.82 -13.03
N ALA A 95 10.78 -2.74 -13.87
CA ALA A 95 11.50 -3.16 -15.06
C ALA A 95 11.78 -1.99 -16.01
N TYR A 96 10.80 -1.09 -16.23
CA TYR A 96 10.99 0.12 -17.03
C TYR A 96 12.11 1.03 -16.49
N LEU A 97 12.22 1.19 -15.17
CA LEU A 97 13.27 2.01 -14.55
C LEU A 97 14.67 1.44 -14.76
N ASP A 98 14.84 0.11 -14.77
CA ASP A 98 16.14 -0.52 -15.01
C ASP A 98 16.72 -0.13 -16.38
N HIS A 99 15.85 -0.03 -17.40
CA HIS A 99 16.23 0.43 -18.73
C HIS A 99 16.44 1.96 -18.81
N PHE A 100 15.86 2.73 -17.89
CA PHE A 100 15.89 4.20 -17.88
C PHE A 100 17.01 4.81 -17.03
N SER A 101 17.91 4.00 -16.46
CA SER A 101 18.96 4.44 -15.53
C SER A 101 19.88 5.54 -16.10
N SER A 102 20.13 5.58 -17.42
CA SER A 102 20.96 6.62 -18.05
C SER A 102 20.31 8.01 -18.04
N TYR A 103 18.98 8.07 -18.14
CA TYR A 103 18.20 9.31 -18.06
C TYR A 103 18.23 9.89 -16.65
N VAL A 104 18.18 9.02 -15.62
CA VAL A 104 18.30 9.41 -14.21
C VAL A 104 19.63 10.10 -13.92
N THR A 105 20.72 9.61 -14.50
CA THR A 105 22.05 10.23 -14.36
C THR A 105 22.14 11.62 -15.01
N THR A 106 21.40 11.83 -16.11
CA THR A 106 21.47 13.09 -16.87
C THR A 106 20.61 14.20 -16.25
N TYR A 107 19.42 13.85 -15.76
CA TYR A 107 18.44 14.82 -15.25
C TYR A 107 18.34 14.86 -13.71
N ALA A 108 19.13 14.04 -13.02
CA ALA A 108 19.25 13.99 -11.56
C ALA A 108 17.89 14.13 -10.84
N GLY A 109 17.73 15.13 -9.96
CA GLY A 109 16.53 15.29 -9.13
C GLY A 109 15.20 15.46 -9.90
N LEU A 110 15.23 15.94 -11.15
CA LEU A 110 14.02 16.03 -11.99
C LEU A 110 13.50 14.64 -12.40
N ALA A 111 14.42 13.68 -12.61
CA ALA A 111 14.04 12.32 -12.92
C ALA A 111 13.28 11.67 -11.76
N SER A 112 13.71 11.89 -10.50
CA SER A 112 13.03 11.34 -9.32
C SER A 112 11.60 11.84 -9.17
N ILE A 113 11.34 13.12 -9.42
CA ILE A 113 9.98 13.69 -9.37
C ILE A 113 9.11 13.07 -10.45
N MET A 114 9.63 12.98 -11.70
CA MET A 114 8.89 12.40 -12.81
C MET A 114 8.53 10.93 -12.54
N ILE A 115 9.47 10.14 -12.04
CA ILE A 115 9.26 8.74 -11.64
C ILE A 115 8.14 8.65 -10.61
N ALA A 116 8.18 9.48 -9.57
CA ALA A 116 7.15 9.48 -8.55
C ALA A 116 5.77 9.83 -9.10
N VAL A 117 5.66 10.86 -9.95
CA VAL A 117 4.38 11.28 -10.54
C VAL A 117 3.80 10.19 -11.45
N VAL A 118 4.63 9.59 -12.32
CA VAL A 118 4.18 8.51 -13.21
C VAL A 118 3.75 7.29 -12.40
N PHE A 119 4.50 6.91 -11.37
CA PHE A 119 4.12 5.81 -10.49
C PHE A 119 2.79 6.08 -9.78
N LEU A 120 2.63 7.26 -9.20
CA LEU A 120 1.39 7.68 -8.54
C LEU A 120 0.22 7.73 -9.51
N TYR A 121 0.44 8.13 -10.76
CA TYR A 121 -0.57 8.10 -11.82
C TYR A 121 -1.05 6.67 -12.10
N ILE A 122 -0.12 5.72 -12.29
CA ILE A 122 -0.44 4.30 -12.51
C ILE A 122 -1.24 3.75 -11.33
N VAL A 123 -0.77 3.99 -10.10
CA VAL A 123 -1.47 3.56 -8.88
C VAL A 123 -2.87 4.17 -8.83
N SER A 124 -3.01 5.48 -9.04
CA SER A 124 -4.31 6.16 -9.01
C SER A 124 -5.29 5.59 -10.02
N ALA A 125 -4.84 5.31 -11.26
CA ALA A 125 -5.66 4.70 -12.29
C ALA A 125 -6.17 3.30 -11.85
N ILE A 126 -5.30 2.45 -11.29
CA ILE A 126 -5.67 1.11 -10.81
C ILE A 126 -6.71 1.21 -9.68
N PHE A 127 -6.55 2.15 -8.75
CA PHE A 127 -7.49 2.36 -7.65
C PHE A 127 -8.86 2.84 -8.15
N ILE A 128 -8.90 3.80 -9.09
CA ILE A 128 -10.16 4.28 -9.69
C ILE A 128 -10.87 3.14 -10.41
N LEU A 129 -10.16 2.38 -11.24
CA LEU A 129 -10.71 1.24 -11.98
C LEU A 129 -11.26 0.15 -11.06
N GLY A 130 -10.56 -0.17 -9.95
CA GLY A 130 -11.08 -1.12 -8.95
C GLY A 130 -12.36 -0.63 -8.28
N GLY A 131 -12.48 0.67 -8.01
CA GLY A 131 -13.70 1.29 -7.50
C GLY A 131 -14.86 1.25 -8.50
N GLU A 132 -14.58 1.54 -9.78
CA GLU A 132 -15.56 1.45 -10.87
C GLU A 132 -16.03 0.03 -11.11
N LEU A 133 -15.12 -0.96 -11.04
CA LEU A 133 -15.46 -2.39 -11.13
C LEU A 133 -16.45 -2.78 -10.04
N ASN A 134 -16.19 -2.39 -8.78
CA ASN A 134 -17.11 -2.61 -7.67
C ASN A 134 -18.49 -1.96 -7.92
N ALA A 135 -18.50 -0.75 -8.51
CA ALA A 135 -19.73 -0.06 -8.83
C ALA A 135 -20.50 -0.73 -9.97
N ALA A 136 -19.82 -1.19 -11.02
CA ALA A 136 -20.40 -1.89 -12.15
C ALA A 136 -21.04 -3.23 -11.74
N ILE A 137 -20.34 -4.03 -10.93
CA ILE A 137 -20.86 -5.29 -10.38
C ILE A 137 -22.11 -5.03 -9.54
N SER A 138 -22.08 -4.02 -8.67
CA SER A 138 -23.24 -3.68 -7.83
C SER A 138 -24.46 -3.29 -8.66
N ARG A 139 -24.28 -2.39 -9.66
CA ARG A 139 -25.35 -1.99 -10.59
C ARG A 139 -25.93 -3.18 -11.36
N TYR A 140 -25.07 -4.09 -11.82
CA TYR A 140 -25.50 -5.28 -12.54
C TYR A 140 -26.36 -6.21 -11.67
N LEU A 141 -25.93 -6.47 -10.42
CA LEU A 141 -26.67 -7.32 -9.48
C LEU A 141 -28.02 -6.70 -9.09
N GLU A 142 -28.08 -5.38 -8.86
CA GLU A 142 -29.32 -4.67 -8.58
C GLU A 142 -30.31 -4.71 -9.76
N ALA A 143 -29.82 -4.53 -11.00
CA ALA A 143 -30.66 -4.62 -12.19
C ALA A 143 -31.23 -6.04 -12.37
N ARG A 144 -30.41 -7.08 -12.17
CA ARG A 144 -30.85 -8.48 -12.25
C ARG A 144 -31.91 -8.83 -11.21
N ALA A 145 -31.80 -8.29 -9.99
CA ALA A 145 -32.77 -8.52 -8.92
C ALA A 145 -34.16 -7.92 -9.22
N ARG A 146 -34.24 -6.82 -10.00
CA ARG A 146 -35.52 -6.19 -10.38
C ARG A 146 -36.27 -6.90 -11.52
N VAL A 147 -35.57 -7.70 -12.33
CA VAL A 147 -36.17 -8.43 -13.47
C VAL A 147 -36.66 -9.82 -13.07
N GLY A 148 -36.13 -10.38 -11.96
CA GLY A 148 -36.46 -11.72 -11.48
C GLY A 148 -37.54 -11.80 -10.40
N GLY A 149 -38.16 -10.68 -10.01
CA GLY A 149 -39.26 -10.62 -9.02
C GLY A 149 -40.50 -10.01 -9.64
#